data_AF-A0A7X4HXA7-F1
#
_entry.id   AF-A0A7X4HXA7-F1
#
_cell.length_a   1.000
_cell.length_b   1.000
_cell.length_c   1.000
_cell.angle_alpha   90.00
_cell.angle_beta   90.00
_cell.angle_gamma   90.00
#
_symmetry.space_group_name_H-M   'P 1'
#
loop_
_entity.id
_entity.type
_entity.pdbx_description
1 polymer ?
#
loop_
_entity_poly.entity_id
_entity_poly.type
_entity_poly.pdbx_seq_one_letter_code
_entity_poly.pdbx_strand_id
1 'polypeptide(L)'
;MKQIGVILVHGIGNQRRYDFLKEFTSHFLDAVRQSAATTRLVINKVELARPSARPETSSDVDGRRPAGSIHNLTSLFRPTTLVNDSPDRPFAVRIYEAYWADEDRPYSRAEKLKYNLWLITLFWNPIFNLVSGKYKGRMPFRRFLRGELMTLVVFPLYHLLEFLFLLLDATFRSANHRSSRWNAAIYEYAGDVKLFVSQRIYFHNQTKRDAIRARFDEVLIKACLENEEIHVVGHSLGSAVALDGLTHHKMQPSKMAEDFLAWLAHCHPEAVEVNPLAKLKTFVTLGSPLDKLYFFWPSQKPRDRRRPVTLRQRQDVTEPAADVGGSRASWSATTAHDEEERAPASWFNFSDVVDPIGADLDDYGDVEGLAKPTNRRLVACWSPTSGHTRYWENVDIMRWIAARICSPEENAPLPKQPSYAKGATRVLLTLFLLGLPTAFALALMLFGILDFMLGFAHDLYMNAESQTAFETLDWFDGTILWVRSSLRLQEGAVTVFGRLVFVALGALLIAFPFSLFHWRRNEQKVKARRDL
;
A
#
# COMPACT_ATOMS: atom_id res chain seq x y z
N MET A 1 -1.50 4.99 36.96
CA MET A 1 -2.28 5.13 35.72
C MET A 1 -1.50 4.52 34.58
N LYS A 2 -2.03 3.47 33.95
CA LYS A 2 -1.34 2.74 32.89
C LYS A 2 -1.10 3.62 31.67
N GLN A 3 0.12 3.71 31.16
CA GLN A 3 0.42 4.47 29.93
C GLN A 3 0.42 3.55 28.70
N ILE A 4 -0.42 3.85 27.71
CA ILE A 4 -0.60 3.06 26.48
C ILE A 4 -0.22 3.92 25.28
N GLY A 5 0.76 3.47 24.50
CA GLY A 5 1.16 4.11 23.25
C GLY A 5 0.44 3.50 22.05
N VAL A 6 -0.09 4.33 21.15
CA VAL A 6 -0.67 3.91 19.88
C VAL A 6 0.09 4.61 18.77
N ILE A 7 0.81 3.86 17.94
CA ILE A 7 1.59 4.40 16.83
C ILE A 7 0.80 4.21 15.54
N LEU A 8 0.43 5.31 14.90
CA LEU A 8 -0.21 5.33 13.59
C LEU A 8 0.85 5.48 12.50
N VAL A 9 0.90 4.51 11.60
CA VAL A 9 1.93 4.43 10.55
C VAL A 9 1.23 4.56 9.20
N HIS A 10 1.39 5.71 8.52
CA HIS A 10 0.80 6.00 7.21
C HIS A 10 1.74 6.85 6.31
N GLY A 11 1.59 6.69 4.99
CA GLY A 11 2.45 7.31 3.98
C GLY A 11 1.71 8.39 3.18
N ILE A 12 2.30 8.80 2.05
CA ILE A 12 1.66 9.71 1.10
C ILE A 12 0.55 8.95 0.36
N GLY A 13 -0.67 9.39 0.62
CA GLY A 13 -1.83 9.21 -0.25
C GLY A 13 -2.53 10.56 -0.39
N ASN A 14 -3.82 10.59 -0.73
CA ASN A 14 -4.65 11.82 -0.69
C ASN A 14 -4.77 12.46 0.72
N GLN A 15 -4.00 11.97 1.69
CA GLN A 15 -4.04 12.36 3.09
C GLN A 15 -2.79 13.14 3.37
N ARG A 16 -2.95 14.46 3.47
CA ARG A 16 -1.87 15.30 3.94
C ARG A 16 -1.46 14.83 5.32
N ARG A 17 -0.20 15.09 5.66
CA ARG A 17 0.28 14.96 7.04
C ARG A 17 -0.74 15.55 8.03
N TYR A 18 -1.02 14.84 9.12
CA TYR A 18 -2.01 15.18 10.16
C TYR A 18 -3.49 14.99 9.84
N ASP A 19 -3.92 14.97 8.58
CA ASP A 19 -5.34 14.75 8.25
C ASP A 19 -5.74 13.32 8.67
N PHE A 20 -4.90 12.33 8.34
CA PHE A 20 -5.09 10.96 8.78
C PHE A 20 -5.08 10.83 10.31
N LEU A 21 -4.08 11.41 11.00
CA LEU A 21 -4.01 11.40 12.45
C LEU A 21 -5.28 11.99 13.08
N LYS A 22 -5.75 13.13 12.56
CA LYS A 22 -6.95 13.82 13.05
C LYS A 22 -8.20 12.98 12.83
N GLU A 23 -8.43 12.48 11.62
CA GLU A 23 -9.58 11.65 11.30
C GLU A 23 -9.58 10.35 12.12
N PHE A 24 -8.46 9.62 12.12
CA PHE A 24 -8.31 8.40 12.90
C PHE A 24 -8.58 8.66 14.39
N THR A 25 -7.96 9.69 14.96
CA THR A 25 -8.13 10.02 16.38
C THR A 25 -9.57 10.40 16.70
N SER A 26 -10.25 11.14 15.82
CA SER A 26 -11.66 11.49 16.00
C SER A 26 -12.54 10.25 16.03
N HIS A 27 -12.41 9.36 15.04
CA HIS A 27 -13.22 8.13 15.00
C HIS A 27 -12.87 7.15 16.13
N PHE A 28 -11.59 7.07 16.50
CA PHE A 28 -11.14 6.31 17.65
C PHE A 28 -11.77 6.84 18.94
N LEU A 29 -11.81 8.16 19.13
CA LEU A 29 -12.44 8.78 20.30
C LEU A 29 -13.95 8.52 20.36
N ASP A 30 -14.63 8.65 19.24
CA ASP A 30 -16.05 8.37 19.16
C ASP A 30 -16.34 6.89 19.45
N ALA A 31 -15.47 5.99 18.97
CA ALA A 31 -15.54 4.57 19.30
C ALA A 31 -15.29 4.30 20.79
N VAL A 32 -14.28 4.92 21.41
CA VAL A 32 -14.03 4.81 22.86
C VAL A 32 -15.25 5.29 23.65
N ARG A 33 -15.84 6.44 23.28
CA ARG A 33 -17.04 6.99 23.94
C ARG A 33 -18.25 6.08 23.81
N GLN A 34 -18.43 5.45 22.65
CA GLN A 34 -19.53 4.52 22.42
C GLN A 34 -19.35 3.22 23.18
N SER A 35 -18.14 2.67 23.25
CA SER A 35 -17.83 1.49 24.07
C SER A 35 -17.98 1.81 25.57
N ALA A 36 -17.58 3.02 25.98
CA ALA A 36 -17.71 3.55 27.32
C ALA A 36 -19.16 3.80 27.80
N ALA A 37 -20.14 3.85 26.89
CA ALA A 37 -21.55 3.86 27.32
C ALA A 37 -21.91 2.61 28.15
N THR A 38 -21.12 1.55 28.03
CA THR A 38 -21.22 0.31 28.82
C THR A 38 -20.36 0.34 30.09
N THR A 39 -19.31 1.17 30.13
CA THR A 39 -18.27 1.19 31.18
C THR A 39 -17.90 2.64 31.46
N ARG A 40 -18.23 3.19 32.64
CA ARG A 40 -18.02 4.63 33.02
C ARG A 40 -16.58 5.10 32.70
N LEU A 41 -16.39 5.67 31.51
CA LEU A 41 -15.12 6.18 31.03
C LEU A 41 -15.25 7.70 30.94
N VAL A 42 -14.55 8.40 31.83
CA VAL A 42 -14.55 9.87 31.86
C VAL A 42 -13.33 10.33 31.07
N ILE A 43 -13.56 10.86 29.86
CA ILE A 43 -12.50 11.43 29.03
C ILE A 43 -12.28 12.88 29.49
N ASN A 44 -11.28 13.10 30.34
CA ASN A 44 -11.07 14.40 30.99
C ASN A 44 -10.27 15.39 30.15
N LYS A 45 -9.44 14.93 29.22
CA LYS A 45 -8.59 15.80 28.39
C LYS A 45 -8.27 15.14 27.06
N VAL A 46 -8.38 15.91 25.98
CA VAL A 46 -7.83 15.59 24.66
C VAL A 46 -6.88 16.72 24.29
N GLU A 47 -5.58 16.50 24.48
CA GLU A 47 -4.58 17.43 23.98
C GLU A 47 -4.22 17.05 22.55
N LEU A 48 -4.88 17.66 21.55
CA LEU A 48 -4.43 17.51 20.18
C LEU A 48 -3.08 18.19 20.03
N ALA A 49 -2.13 17.47 19.43
CA ALA A 49 -0.88 18.04 18.96
C ALA A 49 -1.22 19.21 18.03
N ARG A 50 -1.04 20.45 18.48
CA ARG A 50 -0.98 21.57 17.54
C ARG A 50 0.37 21.43 16.87
N PRO A 51 0.45 21.35 15.53
CA PRO A 51 1.73 21.53 14.86
C PRO A 51 2.26 22.87 15.36
N SER A 52 3.36 22.84 16.12
CA SER A 52 4.07 24.07 16.46
C SER A 52 4.28 24.79 15.15
N ALA A 53 3.72 25.99 15.02
CA ALA A 53 3.78 26.78 13.80
C ALA A 53 5.20 26.68 13.27
N ARG A 54 5.35 26.06 12.09
CA ARG A 54 6.63 25.99 11.38
C ARG A 54 7.16 27.42 11.42
N PRO A 55 8.39 27.69 11.85
CA PRO A 55 9.02 28.94 11.47
C PRO A 55 9.02 28.92 9.94
N GLU A 56 8.13 29.69 9.32
CA GLU A 56 8.18 30.00 7.90
C GLU A 56 9.41 30.90 7.68
N THR A 57 10.60 30.38 7.95
CA THR A 57 11.83 31.07 7.53
C THR A 57 11.95 30.83 6.04
N SER A 58 11.53 31.86 5.31
CA SER A 58 11.39 32.02 3.86
C SER A 58 12.70 31.96 3.06
N SER A 59 13.69 31.15 3.47
CA SER A 59 15.02 31.13 2.84
C SER A 59 15.48 29.76 2.34
N ASP A 60 14.62 28.75 2.30
CA ASP A 60 14.92 27.41 1.76
C ASP A 60 14.69 27.33 0.23
N VAL A 61 15.04 28.40 -0.49
CA VAL A 61 14.84 28.56 -1.95
C VAL A 61 15.69 27.58 -2.77
N ASP A 62 16.72 26.96 -2.18
CA ASP A 62 17.66 26.10 -2.92
C ASP A 62 17.35 24.59 -2.92
N GLY A 63 16.28 24.13 -2.28
CA GLY A 63 15.84 22.71 -2.35
C GLY A 63 16.89 21.68 -1.89
N ARG A 64 18.00 22.13 -1.29
CA ARG A 64 19.10 21.32 -0.77
C ARG A 64 19.07 21.30 0.75
N ARG A 65 17.98 20.82 1.34
CA ARG A 65 18.11 20.26 2.68
C ARG A 65 19.01 19.02 2.57
N PRO A 66 20.14 18.94 3.30
CA PRO A 66 20.83 17.68 3.43
C PRO A 66 19.83 16.70 4.04
N ALA A 67 19.56 15.61 3.33
CA ALA A 67 18.62 14.56 3.74
C ALA A 67 19.00 13.87 5.07
N GLY A 68 20.04 14.35 5.77
CA GLY A 68 20.52 13.87 7.06
C GLY A 68 20.21 14.77 8.27
N SER A 69 19.54 15.92 8.12
CA SER A 69 19.12 16.73 9.28
C SER A 69 17.83 16.17 9.91
N ILE A 70 17.88 14.94 10.40
CA ILE A 70 16.75 14.29 11.10
C ILE A 70 16.60 14.83 12.53
N HIS A 71 17.65 15.43 13.06
CA HIS A 71 17.76 15.94 14.44
C HIS A 71 16.78 17.07 14.84
N ASN A 72 15.89 17.52 13.95
CA ASN A 72 14.87 18.55 14.25
C ASN A 72 13.42 18.07 14.12
N LEU A 73 13.17 16.78 13.85
CA LEU A 73 11.80 16.25 13.77
C LEU A 73 11.25 15.86 15.15
N THR A 74 12.11 15.54 16.11
CA THR A 74 11.75 15.00 17.43
C THR A 74 11.14 16.05 18.37
N SER A 75 11.43 17.34 18.18
CA SER A 75 11.01 18.44 19.06
C SER A 75 9.60 18.99 18.80
N LEU A 76 8.92 18.57 17.72
CA LEU A 76 7.66 19.20 17.29
C LEU A 76 6.39 18.38 17.57
N PHE A 77 6.51 17.15 18.08
CA PHE A 77 5.35 16.26 18.25
C PHE A 77 5.07 15.93 19.71
N ARG A 78 4.02 16.57 20.25
CA ARG A 78 3.34 16.13 21.46
C ARG A 78 2.31 15.07 21.06
N PRO A 79 2.34 13.84 21.58
CA PRO A 79 1.34 12.84 21.26
C PRO A 79 -0.05 13.31 21.72
N THR A 80 -1.10 12.90 21.00
CA THR A 80 -2.46 13.17 21.47
C THR A 80 -2.76 12.28 22.66
N THR A 81 -3.02 12.87 23.83
CA THR A 81 -3.24 12.11 25.07
C THR A 81 -4.71 12.06 25.43
N LEU A 82 -5.21 10.85 25.70
CA LEU A 82 -6.55 10.55 26.14
C LEU A 82 -6.47 9.95 27.54
N VAL A 83 -7.08 10.60 28.52
CA VAL A 83 -7.02 10.13 29.91
C VAL A 83 -8.37 9.56 30.33
N ASN A 84 -8.35 8.34 30.85
CA ASN A 84 -9.44 7.73 31.58
C ASN A 84 -9.09 7.72 33.07
N ASP A 85 -9.79 8.54 33.86
CA ASP A 85 -9.62 8.62 35.32
C ASP A 85 -10.60 7.76 36.09
N SER A 86 -11.18 6.73 35.45
CA SER A 86 -12.04 5.77 36.15
C SER A 86 -11.25 5.10 37.30
N PRO A 87 -11.82 5.07 38.53
CA PRO A 87 -11.13 4.55 39.71
C PRO A 87 -10.74 3.08 39.57
N ASP A 88 -11.50 2.30 38.81
CA ASP A 88 -11.28 0.86 38.66
C ASP A 88 -10.12 0.53 37.71
N ARG A 89 -9.86 1.40 36.71
CA ARG A 89 -8.84 1.15 35.68
C ARG A 89 -8.32 2.45 35.07
N PRO A 90 -7.50 3.23 35.79
CA PRO A 90 -6.98 4.49 35.27
C PRO A 90 -5.93 4.22 34.19
N PHE A 91 -6.15 4.74 32.99
CA PHE A 91 -5.19 4.64 31.88
C PHE A 91 -5.10 5.95 31.08
N ALA A 92 -3.96 6.16 30.43
CA ALA A 92 -3.78 7.21 29.44
C ALA A 92 -3.33 6.60 28.10
N VAL A 93 -4.01 6.95 27.01
CA VAL A 93 -3.64 6.56 25.65
C VAL A 93 -2.94 7.73 24.98
N ARG A 94 -1.69 7.54 24.54
CA ARG A 94 -0.90 8.50 23.77
C ARG A 94 -0.82 8.05 22.33
N ILE A 95 -1.32 8.87 21.41
CA ILE A 95 -1.33 8.58 19.97
C ILE A 95 -0.15 9.30 19.31
N TYR A 96 0.72 8.53 18.68
CA TYR A 96 1.88 8.94 17.91
C TYR A 96 1.61 8.78 16.41
N GLU A 97 2.18 9.65 15.59
CA GLU A 97 2.16 9.54 14.13
C GLU A 97 3.58 9.27 13.64
N ALA A 98 3.75 8.15 12.94
CA ALA A 98 4.97 7.80 12.21
C ALA A 98 4.72 8.06 10.72
N TYR A 99 5.16 9.21 10.26
CA TYR A 99 5.01 9.68 8.89
C TYR A 99 6.38 9.75 8.20
N TRP A 100 6.56 9.05 7.09
CA TRP A 100 7.87 8.92 6.42
C TRP A 100 7.95 9.56 5.04
N ALA A 101 6.86 10.09 4.53
CA ALA A 101 6.76 10.41 3.13
C ALA A 101 7.11 11.90 2.88
N ASP A 102 8.13 12.15 2.06
CA ASP A 102 8.64 13.50 1.81
C ASP A 102 7.79 14.18 0.71
N GLU A 103 6.71 14.87 1.10
CA GLU A 103 5.71 15.49 0.20
C GLU A 103 6.27 16.59 -0.73
N ASP A 104 7.43 17.16 -0.40
CA ASP A 104 7.79 18.48 -0.94
C ASP A 104 8.77 18.45 -2.12
N ARG A 105 9.07 17.29 -2.73
CA ARG A 105 9.98 17.26 -3.89
C ARG A 105 9.26 17.46 -5.22
N PRO A 106 9.42 18.62 -5.90
CA PRO A 106 8.87 18.81 -7.22
C PRO A 106 9.52 17.82 -8.19
N TYR A 107 8.71 16.99 -8.84
CA TYR A 107 9.22 16.01 -9.78
C TYR A 107 9.64 16.64 -11.11
N SER A 108 10.91 16.46 -11.45
CA SER A 108 11.42 16.77 -12.78
C SER A 108 10.78 15.86 -13.84
N ARG A 109 10.73 16.31 -15.09
CA ARG A 109 10.25 15.47 -16.23
C ARG A 109 11.03 14.15 -16.33
N ALA A 110 12.32 14.19 -16.04
CA ALA A 110 13.18 13.00 -16.05
C ALA A 110 12.80 11.99 -14.95
N GLU A 111 12.44 12.45 -13.75
CA GLU A 111 11.95 11.57 -12.69
C GLU A 111 10.59 10.97 -13.04
N LYS A 112 9.71 11.75 -13.69
CA LYS A 112 8.43 11.25 -14.21
C LYS A 112 8.63 10.12 -15.22
N LEU A 113 9.55 10.30 -16.17
CA LEU A 113 9.90 9.23 -17.12
C LEU A 113 10.47 8.01 -16.41
N LYS A 114 11.44 8.18 -15.48
CA LYS A 114 12.00 7.08 -14.68
C LYS A 114 10.94 6.36 -13.83
N TYR A 115 9.92 7.06 -13.40
CA TYR A 115 8.79 6.50 -12.65
C TYR A 115 7.88 5.69 -13.57
N ASN A 116 7.49 6.22 -14.72
CA ASN A 116 6.69 5.48 -15.71
C ASN A 116 7.41 4.21 -16.19
N LEU A 117 8.72 4.30 -16.47
CA LEU A 117 9.53 3.13 -16.81
C LEU A 117 9.56 2.10 -15.67
N TRP A 118 9.65 2.55 -14.42
CA TRP A 118 9.58 1.66 -13.26
C TRP A 118 8.19 1.00 -13.13
N LEU A 119 7.09 1.73 -13.37
CA LEU A 119 5.75 1.15 -13.36
C LEU A 119 5.61 0.04 -14.42
N ILE A 120 6.18 0.21 -15.61
CA ILE A 120 6.22 -0.85 -16.63
C ILE A 120 6.93 -2.11 -16.09
N THR A 121 7.97 -1.97 -15.26
CA THR A 121 8.61 -3.14 -14.65
C THR A 121 7.72 -3.89 -13.67
N LEU A 122 6.72 -3.24 -13.05
CA LEU A 122 5.76 -3.91 -12.18
C LEU A 122 4.93 -4.94 -12.94
N PHE A 123 4.60 -4.67 -14.20
CA PHE A 123 3.90 -5.64 -15.05
C PHE A 123 4.76 -6.88 -15.33
N TRP A 124 6.04 -6.67 -15.63
CA TRP A 124 6.95 -7.75 -16.01
C TRP A 124 7.48 -8.55 -14.82
N ASN A 125 7.62 -7.95 -13.64
CA ASN A 125 8.24 -8.60 -12.47
C ASN A 125 7.54 -9.91 -12.06
N PRO A 126 6.20 -9.99 -11.96
CA PRO A 126 5.53 -11.24 -11.62
C PRO A 126 5.72 -12.32 -12.67
N ILE A 127 5.67 -11.95 -13.96
CA ILE A 127 5.91 -12.86 -15.08
C ILE A 127 7.34 -13.38 -15.01
N PHE A 128 8.32 -12.50 -14.82
CA PHE A 128 9.72 -12.88 -14.68
C PHE A 128 9.98 -13.76 -13.46
N ASN A 129 9.39 -13.43 -12.30
CA ASN A 129 9.50 -14.24 -11.08
C ASN A 129 8.86 -15.62 -11.26
N LEU A 130 7.78 -15.72 -12.05
CA LEU A 130 7.13 -16.97 -12.41
C LEU A 130 8.00 -17.83 -13.33
N VAL A 131 8.48 -17.25 -14.43
CA VAL A 131 9.36 -17.93 -15.40
C VAL A 131 10.69 -18.35 -14.77
N SER A 132 11.25 -17.53 -13.87
CA SER A 132 12.51 -17.83 -13.17
C SER A 132 12.36 -18.76 -11.97
N GLY A 133 11.15 -19.25 -11.66
CA GLY A 133 10.90 -20.16 -10.55
C GLY A 133 11.18 -19.57 -9.16
N LYS A 134 11.24 -18.23 -9.04
CA LYS A 134 11.49 -17.55 -7.76
C LYS A 134 10.34 -17.75 -6.76
N TYR A 135 9.13 -18.01 -7.24
CA TYR A 135 8.05 -18.51 -6.41
C TYR A 135 8.31 -19.97 -6.08
N LYS A 136 9.02 -20.21 -4.96
CA LYS A 136 9.21 -21.55 -4.41
C LYS A 136 7.86 -22.09 -3.88
N GLY A 137 7.12 -22.77 -4.74
CA GLY A 137 5.83 -23.38 -4.43
C GLY A 137 4.83 -23.26 -5.59
N ARG A 138 3.71 -23.98 -5.52
CA ARG A 138 2.58 -23.70 -6.41
C ARG A 138 2.02 -22.34 -6.00
N MET A 139 2.40 -21.27 -6.72
CA MET A 139 1.61 -20.05 -6.66
C MET A 139 0.18 -20.48 -6.97
N PRO A 140 -0.78 -20.32 -6.03
CA PRO A 140 -2.11 -20.82 -6.28
C PRO A 140 -2.62 -20.04 -7.49
N PHE A 141 -2.85 -20.69 -8.63
CA PHE A 141 -3.45 -20.06 -9.81
C PHE A 141 -4.72 -19.26 -9.43
N ARG A 142 -5.41 -19.72 -8.37
CA ARG A 142 -6.51 -19.02 -7.71
C ARG A 142 -6.17 -17.64 -7.14
N ARG A 143 -4.95 -17.37 -6.67
CA ARG A 143 -4.48 -16.05 -6.23
C ARG A 143 -4.26 -15.12 -7.41
N PHE A 144 -3.59 -15.61 -8.46
CA PHE A 144 -3.43 -14.89 -9.72
C PHE A 144 -4.79 -14.41 -10.26
N LEU A 145 -5.81 -15.26 -10.19
CA LEU A 145 -7.19 -14.95 -10.61
C LEU A 145 -8.00 -14.05 -9.65
N ARG A 146 -7.75 -14.07 -8.33
CA ARG A 146 -8.68 -13.48 -7.33
C ARG A 146 -8.51 -11.99 -7.06
N GLY A 147 -7.38 -11.40 -7.43
CA GLY A 147 -7.09 -9.99 -7.12
C GLY A 147 -5.91 -9.47 -7.92
N GLU A 148 -4.94 -10.33 -8.24
CA GLU A 148 -3.79 -9.92 -9.04
C GLU A 148 -4.14 -9.65 -10.49
N LEU A 149 -5.23 -10.21 -11.04
CA LEU A 149 -5.69 -9.84 -12.38
C LEU A 149 -6.04 -8.34 -12.47
N MET A 150 -6.60 -7.74 -11.42
CA MET A 150 -6.79 -6.27 -11.37
C MET A 150 -5.44 -5.55 -11.41
N THR A 151 -4.49 -5.97 -10.59
CA THR A 151 -3.15 -5.37 -10.56
C THR A 151 -2.35 -5.60 -11.84
N LEU A 152 -2.57 -6.70 -12.54
CA LEU A 152 -1.85 -7.12 -13.75
C LEU A 152 -2.50 -6.65 -15.04
N VAL A 153 -3.81 -6.38 -15.04
CA VAL A 153 -4.54 -5.95 -16.24
C VAL A 153 -4.95 -4.50 -16.11
N VAL A 154 -5.63 -4.13 -15.03
CA VAL A 154 -6.23 -2.79 -14.90
C VAL A 154 -5.16 -1.72 -14.67
N PHE A 155 -4.20 -1.96 -13.77
CA PHE A 155 -3.12 -0.99 -13.51
C PHE A 155 -2.23 -0.75 -14.73
N PRO A 156 -1.72 -1.78 -15.44
CA PRO A 156 -0.91 -1.59 -16.64
C PRO A 156 -1.69 -0.97 -17.78
N LEU A 157 -2.96 -1.32 -17.96
CA LEU A 157 -3.82 -0.70 -18.97
C LEU A 157 -4.06 0.79 -18.66
N TYR A 158 -4.32 1.11 -17.39
CA TYR A 158 -4.45 2.50 -16.93
C TYR A 158 -3.16 3.30 -17.15
N HIS A 159 -2.00 2.74 -16.82
CA HIS A 159 -0.72 3.42 -17.00
C HIS A 159 -0.26 3.46 -18.45
N LEU A 160 -0.63 2.48 -19.27
CA LEU A 160 -0.42 2.52 -20.71
C LEU A 160 -1.25 3.65 -21.31
N LEU A 161 -2.52 3.78 -20.91
CA LEU A 161 -3.37 4.91 -21.26
C LEU A 161 -2.75 6.24 -20.82
N GLU A 162 -2.28 6.33 -19.57
CA GLU A 162 -1.63 7.53 -19.06
C GLU A 162 -0.34 7.87 -19.83
N PHE A 163 0.46 6.86 -20.17
CA PHE A 163 1.68 7.02 -20.97
C PHE A 163 1.35 7.48 -22.39
N LEU A 164 0.33 6.90 -23.03
CA LEU A 164 -0.18 7.35 -24.32
C LEU A 164 -0.70 8.79 -24.23
N PHE A 165 -1.44 9.12 -23.17
CA PHE A 165 -1.84 10.50 -22.90
C PHE A 165 -0.62 11.41 -22.73
N LEU A 166 0.43 11.02 -22.01
CA LEU A 166 1.65 11.82 -21.86
C LEU A 166 2.42 11.99 -23.17
N LEU A 167 2.41 10.98 -24.05
CA LEU A 167 3.00 11.07 -25.39
C LEU A 167 2.20 12.03 -26.27
N LEU A 168 0.87 11.86 -26.33
CA LEU A 168 -0.04 12.75 -27.03
C LEU A 168 0.11 14.17 -26.51
N ASP A 169 0.15 14.32 -25.21
CA ASP A 169 0.33 15.58 -24.52
C ASP A 169 1.70 16.20 -24.79
N ALA A 170 2.78 15.43 -24.85
CA ALA A 170 4.09 15.92 -25.29
C ALA A 170 4.06 16.38 -26.76
N THR A 171 3.26 15.75 -27.61
CA THR A 171 3.06 16.16 -29.01
C THR A 171 2.13 17.36 -29.16
N PHE A 172 1.16 17.55 -28.27
CA PHE A 172 0.14 18.61 -28.36
C PHE A 172 0.40 19.82 -27.43
N ARG A 173 1.31 19.74 -26.44
CA ARG A 173 1.59 20.82 -25.48
C ARG A 173 2.64 21.83 -25.97
N SER A 174 2.26 22.62 -26.96
CA SER A 174 2.64 24.04 -26.95
C SER A 174 1.68 24.90 -26.11
N ALA A 175 0.52 24.37 -25.66
CA ALA A 175 -0.47 25.17 -24.94
C ALA A 175 -0.98 24.51 -23.65
N ASN A 176 -0.73 25.22 -22.55
CA ASN A 176 -1.33 25.12 -21.21
C ASN A 176 -1.02 23.91 -20.30
N HIS A 177 -0.21 24.23 -19.29
CA HIS A 177 0.54 23.35 -18.40
C HIS A 177 -0.20 22.95 -17.11
N ARG A 178 -1.53 22.70 -17.16
CA ARG A 178 -2.25 22.17 -15.99
C ARG A 178 -2.20 20.65 -15.98
N SER A 179 -1.13 20.09 -15.43
CA SER A 179 -1.10 18.65 -15.10
C SER A 179 -2.27 18.32 -14.17
N SER A 180 -3.05 17.30 -14.50
CA SER A 180 -4.22 16.89 -13.73
C SER A 180 -3.83 16.57 -12.27
N ARG A 181 -4.69 16.94 -11.31
CA ARG A 181 -4.48 16.61 -9.88
C ARG A 181 -4.38 15.11 -9.64
N TRP A 182 -4.94 14.30 -10.53
CA TRP A 182 -4.90 12.84 -10.49
C TRP A 182 -3.50 12.27 -10.73
N ASN A 183 -2.76 12.84 -11.69
CA ASN A 183 -1.39 12.39 -11.96
C ASN A 183 -0.48 12.66 -10.77
N ALA A 184 -0.70 13.77 -10.05
CA ALA A 184 0.02 14.05 -8.81
C ALA A 184 -0.28 12.99 -7.75
N ALA A 185 -1.56 12.71 -7.46
CA ALA A 185 -1.96 11.75 -6.43
C ALA A 185 -1.47 10.31 -6.68
N ILE A 186 -1.54 9.83 -7.92
CA ILE A 186 -1.06 8.48 -8.30
C ILE A 186 0.46 8.41 -8.18
N TYR A 187 1.12 9.46 -8.64
CA TYR A 187 2.56 9.55 -8.58
C TYR A 187 3.06 9.59 -7.14
N GLU A 188 2.43 10.42 -6.31
CA GLU A 188 2.62 10.51 -4.87
C GLU A 188 2.48 9.11 -4.23
N TYR A 189 1.36 8.43 -4.50
CA TYR A 189 1.08 7.11 -3.95
C TYR A 189 2.08 6.02 -4.36
N ALA A 190 2.28 5.81 -5.67
CA ALA A 190 3.18 4.75 -6.13
C ALA A 190 4.67 5.17 -6.07
N GLY A 191 4.95 6.47 -5.97
CA GLY A 191 6.26 7.02 -5.70
C GLY A 191 6.78 6.53 -4.36
N ASP A 192 5.95 6.56 -3.33
CA ASP A 192 6.25 5.99 -2.01
C ASP A 192 6.58 4.50 -2.07
N VAL A 193 5.77 3.72 -2.80
CA VAL A 193 6.05 2.30 -3.03
C VAL A 193 7.40 2.12 -3.69
N LYS A 194 7.71 2.91 -4.74
CA LYS A 194 9.01 2.89 -5.43
C LYS A 194 10.16 3.21 -4.47
N LEU A 195 10.01 4.21 -3.61
CA LEU A 195 11.03 4.59 -2.63
C LEU A 195 11.28 3.48 -1.62
N PHE A 196 10.21 2.85 -1.12
CA PHE A 196 10.28 1.76 -0.15
C PHE A 196 10.91 0.48 -0.73
N VAL A 197 10.55 0.09 -1.95
CA VAL A 197 11.05 -1.17 -2.57
C VAL A 197 12.42 -1.01 -3.23
N SER A 198 12.86 0.22 -3.48
CA SER A 198 14.13 0.50 -4.16
C SER A 198 15.34 0.19 -3.27
N GLN A 199 15.96 -0.97 -3.49
CA GLN A 199 17.19 -1.40 -2.79
C GLN A 199 18.48 -0.73 -3.30
N ARG A 200 18.47 -0.04 -4.46
CA ARG A 200 19.71 0.33 -5.20
C ARG A 200 20.11 1.81 -5.16
N ILE A 201 19.36 2.69 -4.50
CA ILE A 201 19.71 4.12 -4.46
C ILE A 201 20.45 4.41 -3.16
N TYR A 202 21.77 4.45 -3.24
CA TYR A 202 22.64 4.91 -2.16
C TYR A 202 22.70 6.43 -2.17
N PHE A 203 22.02 7.09 -1.23
CA PHE A 203 22.43 8.43 -0.80
C PHE A 203 23.22 8.22 0.49
N HIS A 204 24.50 8.61 0.52
CA HIS A 204 25.34 8.50 1.74
C HIS A 204 25.45 7.07 2.31
N ASN A 205 25.66 6.05 1.47
CA ASN A 205 25.70 4.62 1.85
C ASN A 205 24.40 4.07 2.48
N GLN A 206 23.28 4.78 2.38
CA GLN A 206 21.98 4.34 2.90
C GLN A 206 20.98 4.15 1.78
N THR A 207 20.14 3.13 1.91
CA THR A 207 18.99 2.99 1.02
C THR A 207 17.88 3.93 1.50
N LYS A 208 17.02 4.37 0.57
CA LYS A 208 15.85 5.18 0.91
C LYS A 208 14.90 4.47 1.88
N ARG A 209 14.85 3.14 1.82
CA ARG A 209 14.11 2.31 2.77
C ARG A 209 14.66 2.42 4.18
N ASP A 210 15.99 2.43 4.35
CA ASP A 210 16.60 2.60 5.68
C ASP A 210 16.23 3.95 6.29
N ALA A 211 16.21 5.02 5.49
CA ALA A 211 15.78 6.34 5.94
C ALA A 211 14.29 6.39 6.33
N ILE A 212 13.41 5.72 5.55
CA ILE A 212 11.99 5.57 5.88
C ILE A 212 11.83 4.80 7.19
N ARG A 213 12.56 3.69 7.35
CA ARG A 213 12.53 2.85 8.54
C ARG A 213 13.00 3.62 9.78
N ALA A 214 14.12 4.34 9.69
CA ALA A 214 14.66 5.10 10.81
C ALA A 214 13.65 6.10 11.40
N ARG A 215 12.79 6.71 10.57
CA ARG A 215 11.71 7.59 11.05
C ARG A 215 10.65 6.84 11.86
N PHE A 216 10.32 5.62 11.46
CA PHE A 216 9.43 4.76 12.25
C PHE A 216 10.11 4.30 13.55
N ASP A 217 11.38 3.88 13.47
CA ASP A 217 12.15 3.43 14.63
C ASP A 217 12.27 4.53 15.70
N GLU A 218 12.46 5.79 15.29
CA GLU A 218 12.46 6.95 16.18
C GLU A 218 11.14 7.09 16.95
N VAL A 219 10.01 7.02 16.26
CA VAL A 219 8.68 7.11 16.89
C VAL A 219 8.42 5.90 17.78
N LEU A 220 8.82 4.70 17.34
CA LEU A 220 8.66 3.47 18.10
C LEU A 220 9.44 3.52 19.41
N ILE A 221 10.71 3.92 19.38
CA ILE A 221 11.54 4.01 20.59
C ILE A 221 11.00 5.07 21.54
N LYS A 222 10.64 6.26 21.02
CA LYS A 222 10.01 7.32 21.84
C LYS A 222 8.73 6.82 22.52
N ALA A 223 7.85 6.17 21.77
CA ALA A 223 6.63 5.61 22.33
C ALA A 223 6.94 4.53 23.38
N CYS A 224 7.92 3.66 23.13
CA CYS A 224 8.32 2.63 24.10
C CYS A 224 8.93 3.22 25.37
N LEU A 225 9.65 4.35 25.31
CA LEU A 225 10.16 5.03 26.50
C LEU A 225 9.04 5.62 27.35
N GLU A 226 8.04 6.21 26.69
CA GLU A 226 6.97 6.96 27.34
C GLU A 226 5.79 6.11 27.82
N ASN A 227 5.69 4.85 27.39
CA ASN A 227 4.54 3.99 27.65
C ASN A 227 4.92 2.59 28.14
N GLU A 228 3.99 1.94 28.84
CA GLU A 228 4.13 0.57 29.34
C GLU A 228 3.82 -0.46 28.24
N GLU A 229 2.87 -0.13 27.37
CA GLU A 229 2.41 -0.99 26.27
C GLU A 229 2.26 -0.22 24.97
N ILE A 230 2.53 -0.88 23.85
CA ILE A 230 2.48 -0.30 22.52
C ILE A 230 1.53 -1.07 21.62
N HIS A 231 0.73 -0.33 20.87
CA HIS A 231 -0.08 -0.82 19.77
C HIS A 231 0.34 -0.09 18.50
N VAL A 232 0.50 -0.82 17.41
CA VAL A 232 0.86 -0.24 16.11
C VAL A 232 -0.30 -0.43 15.15
N VAL A 233 -0.69 0.64 14.47
CA VAL A 233 -1.74 0.63 13.43
C VAL A 233 -1.12 1.13 12.13
N GLY A 234 -0.83 0.21 11.22
CA GLY A 234 -0.36 0.52 9.88
C GLY A 234 -1.51 0.65 8.90
N HIS A 235 -1.52 1.69 8.08
CA HIS A 235 -2.43 1.82 6.94
C HIS A 235 -1.66 1.80 5.63
N SER A 236 -2.20 1.09 4.63
CA SER A 236 -1.58 0.98 3.30
C SER A 236 -0.11 0.58 3.41
N LEU A 237 0.80 1.25 2.67
CA LEU A 237 2.25 1.04 2.73
C LEU A 237 2.82 1.17 4.15
N GLY A 238 2.17 1.90 5.06
CA GLY A 238 2.56 1.95 6.47
C GLY A 238 2.49 0.64 7.21
N SER A 239 1.64 -0.28 6.77
CA SER A 239 1.67 -1.66 7.25
C SER A 239 3.01 -2.34 6.91
N ALA A 240 3.58 -2.04 5.75
CA ALA A 240 4.87 -2.59 5.33
C ALA A 240 6.04 -1.93 6.05
N VAL A 241 6.01 -0.60 6.21
CA VAL A 241 7.03 0.14 6.97
C VAL A 241 7.04 -0.29 8.44
N ALA A 242 5.86 -0.40 9.06
CA ALA A 242 5.72 -0.88 10.44
C ALA A 242 6.26 -2.30 10.60
N LEU A 243 5.84 -3.23 9.73
CA LEU A 243 6.33 -4.61 9.80
C LEU A 243 7.85 -4.68 9.59
N ASP A 244 8.38 -3.90 8.65
CA ASP A 244 9.82 -3.82 8.39
C ASP A 244 10.57 -3.34 9.64
N GLY A 245 10.16 -2.21 10.24
CA GLY A 245 10.77 -1.72 11.48
C GLY A 245 10.67 -2.73 12.64
N LEU A 246 9.47 -3.26 12.89
CA LEU A 246 9.24 -4.25 13.97
C LEU A 246 10.10 -5.51 13.83
N THR A 247 10.35 -5.97 12.61
CA THR A 247 11.16 -7.17 12.35
C THR A 247 12.64 -6.89 12.19
N HIS A 248 13.02 -5.65 11.86
CA HIS A 248 14.40 -5.28 11.60
C HIS A 248 15.21 -5.09 12.89
N HIS A 249 14.61 -4.78 14.04
CA HIS A 249 15.36 -4.58 15.29
C HIS A 249 16.26 -5.76 15.73
N LYS A 250 16.11 -6.95 15.14
CA LYS A 250 17.00 -8.11 15.35
C LYS A 250 17.97 -8.38 14.20
N MET A 251 17.81 -7.73 13.06
CA MET A 251 18.74 -7.77 11.94
C MET A 251 19.68 -6.57 12.06
N GLN A 252 20.99 -6.78 11.92
CA GLN A 252 22.05 -5.77 12.13
C GLN A 252 21.58 -4.33 11.89
N PRO A 253 21.56 -3.47 12.92
CA PRO A 253 21.08 -2.11 12.79
C PRO A 253 21.88 -1.43 11.66
N SER A 254 21.18 -0.79 10.73
CA SER A 254 21.86 0.07 9.75
C SER A 254 22.74 1.08 10.49
N LYS A 255 23.86 1.53 9.90
CA LYS A 255 24.72 2.57 10.51
C LYS A 255 23.93 3.77 11.05
N MET A 256 22.84 4.14 10.39
CA MET A 256 21.93 5.18 10.86
C MET A 256 21.18 4.82 12.13
N ALA A 257 20.70 3.58 12.24
CA ALA A 257 20.10 3.06 13.45
C ALA A 257 21.16 2.95 14.55
N GLU A 258 22.41 2.59 14.24
CA GLU A 258 23.52 2.63 15.21
C GLU A 258 23.81 4.06 15.67
N ASP A 259 23.95 5.01 14.76
CA ASP A 259 24.19 6.43 15.06
C ASP A 259 23.02 7.02 15.86
N PHE A 260 21.78 6.66 15.51
CA PHE A 260 20.57 7.05 16.22
C PHE A 260 20.47 6.41 17.60
N LEU A 261 20.78 5.12 17.72
CA LEU A 261 20.85 4.41 18.99
C LEU A 261 21.98 4.93 19.86
N ALA A 262 23.12 5.34 19.29
CA ALA A 262 24.22 5.96 20.01
C ALA A 262 23.83 7.36 20.50
N TRP A 263 23.16 8.16 19.67
CA TRP A 263 22.59 9.44 20.07
C TRP A 263 21.51 9.27 21.14
N LEU A 264 20.60 8.31 20.97
CA LEU A 264 19.60 7.95 21.98
C LEU A 264 20.26 7.48 23.26
N ALA A 265 21.25 6.59 23.22
CA ALA A 265 22.01 6.15 24.38
C ALA A 265 22.66 7.32 25.11
N HIS A 266 23.11 8.33 24.36
CA HIS A 266 23.69 9.54 24.91
C HIS A 266 22.65 10.46 25.57
N CYS A 267 21.49 10.66 24.93
CA CYS A 267 20.43 11.55 25.43
C CYS A 267 19.48 10.88 26.45
N HIS A 268 19.33 9.57 26.33
CA HIS A 268 18.39 8.66 26.99
C HIS A 268 19.07 7.31 27.21
N PRO A 269 20.04 7.19 28.15
CA PRO A 269 20.73 5.93 28.42
C PRO A 269 19.77 4.77 28.75
N GLU A 270 18.59 5.07 29.29
CA GLU A 270 17.49 4.12 29.50
C GLU A 270 16.93 3.50 28.20
N ALA A 271 17.13 4.14 27.05
CA ALA A 271 16.63 3.69 25.75
C ALA A 271 17.38 2.48 25.19
N VAL A 272 18.62 2.25 25.62
CA VAL A 272 19.48 1.16 25.14
C VAL A 272 18.90 -0.21 25.49
N GLU A 273 18.15 -0.30 26.59
CA GLU A 273 17.56 -1.55 27.08
C GLU A 273 16.12 -1.77 26.58
N VAL A 274 15.56 -0.81 25.83
CA VAL A 274 14.15 -0.90 25.43
C VAL A 274 14.01 -1.91 24.30
N ASN A 275 13.51 -3.10 24.62
CA ASN A 275 13.06 -4.07 23.63
C ASN A 275 11.63 -3.69 23.15
N PRO A 276 11.45 -3.14 21.94
CA PRO A 276 10.13 -2.68 21.49
C PRO A 276 9.13 -3.83 21.34
N LEU A 277 9.61 -5.02 20.96
CA LEU A 277 8.77 -6.21 20.83
C LEU A 277 8.25 -6.71 22.17
N ALA A 278 8.97 -6.45 23.26
CA ALA A 278 8.46 -6.74 24.60
C ALA A 278 7.23 -5.88 24.93
N LYS A 279 7.25 -4.59 24.59
CA LYS A 279 6.13 -3.68 24.87
C LYS A 279 4.99 -3.79 23.86
N LEU A 280 5.24 -4.32 22.66
CA LEU A 280 4.23 -4.50 21.63
C LEU A 280 3.14 -5.50 22.05
N LYS A 281 1.89 -5.06 22.06
CA LYS A 281 0.71 -5.91 22.37
C LYS A 281 -0.10 -6.25 21.14
N THR A 282 -0.26 -5.31 20.21
CA THR A 282 -1.09 -5.51 19.02
C THR A 282 -0.51 -4.78 17.82
N PHE A 283 -0.52 -5.46 16.68
CA PHE A 283 -0.26 -4.88 15.37
C PHE A 283 -1.52 -4.98 14.51
N VAL A 284 -2.07 -3.85 14.09
CA VAL A 284 -3.24 -3.75 13.22
C VAL A 284 -2.78 -3.25 11.86
N THR A 285 -3.20 -3.92 10.79
CA THR A 285 -2.95 -3.48 9.43
C THR A 285 -4.26 -3.20 8.71
N LEU A 286 -4.37 -2.04 8.08
CA LEU A 286 -5.57 -1.57 7.37
C LEU A 286 -5.22 -1.42 5.89
N GLY A 287 -5.88 -2.18 5.01
CA GLY A 287 -5.61 -2.12 3.57
C GLY A 287 -4.17 -2.46 3.20
N SER A 288 -3.58 -3.45 3.88
CA SER A 288 -2.15 -3.75 3.78
C SER A 288 -1.74 -4.29 2.40
N PRO A 289 -0.69 -3.72 1.75
CA PRO A 289 -0.15 -4.22 0.50
C PRO A 289 0.86 -5.36 0.70
N LEU A 290 1.10 -5.83 1.93
CA LEU A 290 2.18 -6.77 2.23
C LEU A 290 2.21 -8.01 1.32
N ASP A 291 1.07 -8.66 1.08
CA ASP A 291 0.98 -9.81 0.19
C ASP A 291 1.36 -9.47 -1.26
N LYS A 292 0.98 -8.27 -1.73
CA LYS A 292 1.33 -7.77 -3.05
C LYS A 292 2.79 -7.37 -3.15
N LEU A 293 3.34 -6.72 -2.12
CA LEU A 293 4.77 -6.42 -2.06
C LEU A 293 5.58 -7.71 -2.14
N TYR A 294 5.15 -8.77 -1.47
CA TYR A 294 5.76 -10.09 -1.59
C TYR A 294 5.62 -10.68 -3.00
N PHE A 295 4.45 -10.54 -3.62
CA PHE A 295 4.21 -10.97 -4.98
C PHE A 295 5.17 -10.28 -5.97
N PHE A 296 5.21 -8.95 -6.00
CA PHE A 296 6.08 -8.21 -6.92
C PHE A 296 7.56 -8.34 -6.57
N TRP A 297 7.90 -8.37 -5.28
CA TRP A 297 9.27 -8.42 -4.77
C TRP A 297 9.44 -9.51 -3.69
N PRO A 298 9.59 -10.79 -4.10
CA PRO A 298 9.72 -11.91 -3.16
C PRO A 298 10.89 -11.78 -2.18
N SER A 299 11.93 -11.00 -2.54
CA SER A 299 13.08 -10.70 -1.69
C SER A 299 12.73 -9.87 -0.45
N GLN A 300 11.55 -9.26 -0.39
CA GLN A 300 11.11 -8.43 0.74
C GLN A 300 10.41 -9.22 1.84
N LYS A 301 10.16 -10.53 1.66
CA LYS A 301 9.50 -11.33 2.69
C LYS A 301 10.41 -11.47 3.91
N PRO A 302 9.92 -11.14 5.13
CA PRO A 302 10.62 -11.52 6.36
C PRO A 302 10.90 -13.03 6.36
N ARG A 303 12.08 -13.44 6.83
CA ARG A 303 12.42 -14.86 6.90
C ARG A 303 11.48 -15.55 7.89
N ASP A 304 10.81 -16.61 7.43
CA ASP A 304 9.91 -17.42 8.25
C ASP A 304 10.71 -18.21 9.29
N ARG A 305 10.30 -18.12 10.56
CA ARG A 305 10.91 -18.81 11.72
C ARG A 305 10.89 -20.33 11.54
N ARG A 306 9.93 -20.86 10.76
CA ARG A 306 9.67 -22.30 10.63
C ARG A 306 10.48 -22.99 9.54
N ARG A 307 11.39 -22.32 8.84
CA ARG A 307 12.44 -23.08 8.15
C ARG A 307 13.48 -23.42 9.19
N PRO A 308 13.54 -24.68 9.71
CA PRO A 308 14.76 -25.10 10.35
C PRO A 308 15.86 -24.75 9.35
N VAL A 309 16.79 -23.90 9.77
CA VAL A 309 18.07 -23.84 9.11
C VAL A 309 18.57 -25.27 9.24
N THR A 310 18.36 -26.08 8.21
CA THR A 310 18.95 -27.40 8.15
C THR A 310 20.42 -27.11 8.28
N LEU A 311 20.93 -27.37 9.49
CA LEU A 311 22.28 -27.22 10.01
C LEU A 311 23.24 -28.18 9.28
N ARG A 312 23.03 -28.36 7.98
CA ARG A 312 23.65 -29.36 7.12
C ARG A 312 24.61 -28.76 6.12
N GLN A 313 24.92 -27.46 6.23
CA GLN A 313 25.80 -26.79 5.26
C GLN A 313 26.88 -25.90 5.90
N ARG A 314 27.21 -26.11 7.19
CA ARG A 314 28.28 -25.36 7.87
C ARG A 314 29.19 -26.22 8.75
N GLN A 315 29.33 -27.51 8.46
CA GLN A 315 30.28 -28.39 9.15
C GLN A 315 31.67 -28.47 8.51
N ASP A 316 31.95 -27.77 7.39
CA ASP A 316 33.25 -27.85 6.70
C ASP A 316 34.07 -26.55 6.70
N VAL A 317 33.86 -25.64 7.66
CA VAL A 317 34.80 -24.52 7.87
C VAL A 317 35.51 -24.70 9.20
N THR A 318 36.57 -25.47 9.15
CA THR A 318 37.66 -25.46 10.12
C THR A 318 38.28 -24.05 10.11
N GLU A 319 37.86 -23.16 11.01
CA GLU A 319 38.61 -21.92 11.23
C GLU A 319 39.70 -22.13 12.30
N PRO A 320 40.96 -21.77 12.00
CA PRO A 320 42.05 -21.81 12.95
C PRO A 320 41.94 -20.65 13.95
N ALA A 321 42.27 -20.94 15.21
CA ALA A 321 42.39 -19.97 16.28
C ALA A 321 43.42 -18.89 15.94
N ALA A 322 42.98 -17.63 15.89
CA ALA A 322 43.87 -16.48 15.95
C ALA A 322 43.26 -15.42 16.87
N ASP A 323 43.88 -15.31 18.04
CA ASP A 323 43.77 -14.24 19.02
C ASP A 323 43.94 -12.87 18.36
N VAL A 324 42.90 -12.05 18.34
CA VAL A 324 43.04 -10.60 18.19
C VAL A 324 42.09 -9.91 19.15
N GLY A 325 42.67 -9.42 20.25
CA GLY A 325 42.01 -8.59 21.26
C GLY A 325 41.52 -7.28 20.67
N GLY A 326 40.24 -7.25 20.31
CA GLY A 326 39.48 -6.04 20.04
C GLY A 326 38.18 -6.12 20.81
N SER A 327 38.08 -5.36 21.90
CA SER A 327 36.85 -5.19 22.69
C SER A 327 35.78 -4.49 21.85
N ARG A 328 35.12 -5.25 20.97
CA ARG A 328 33.78 -4.91 20.50
C ARG A 328 32.88 -5.12 21.70
N ALA A 329 32.13 -4.10 22.08
CA ALA A 329 30.98 -4.22 22.97
C ALA A 329 30.04 -5.27 22.36
N SER A 330 30.31 -6.52 22.70
CA SER A 330 29.42 -7.64 22.50
C SER A 330 28.19 -7.24 23.28
N TRP A 331 27.12 -6.92 22.56
CA TRP A 331 25.77 -6.88 23.12
C TRP A 331 25.62 -8.20 23.86
N SER A 332 25.81 -8.15 25.17
CA SER A 332 25.79 -9.34 26.00
C SER A 332 24.48 -10.03 25.69
N ALA A 333 24.56 -11.30 25.32
CA ALA A 333 23.43 -12.19 25.20
C ALA A 333 22.84 -12.39 26.60
N THR A 334 22.31 -11.32 27.18
CA THR A 334 21.69 -11.29 28.49
C THR A 334 20.40 -12.10 28.34
N THR A 335 20.50 -13.33 28.82
CA THR A 335 19.43 -14.29 29.12
C THR A 335 18.42 -14.57 28.00
N ALA A 336 18.87 -15.33 26.99
CA ALA A 336 18.00 -16.06 26.06
C ALA A 336 16.96 -16.99 26.74
N HIS A 337 17.08 -17.24 28.05
CA HIS A 337 16.14 -18.05 28.83
C HIS A 337 14.86 -17.30 29.27
N ASP A 338 14.85 -15.96 29.31
CA ASP A 338 13.64 -15.22 29.69
C ASP A 338 12.79 -14.79 28.47
N GLU A 339 13.33 -14.88 27.25
CA GLU A 339 12.57 -14.58 26.02
C GLU A 339 11.58 -15.70 25.64
N GLU A 340 11.72 -16.91 26.19
CA GLU A 340 11.02 -18.11 25.71
C GLU A 340 9.53 -18.16 26.11
N GLU A 341 9.09 -17.37 27.09
CA GLU A 341 7.73 -17.44 27.64
C GLU A 341 6.79 -16.30 27.21
N ARG A 342 7.28 -15.29 26.48
CA ARG A 342 6.43 -14.15 26.11
C ARG A 342 5.56 -14.49 24.90
N ALA A 343 4.24 -14.46 25.10
CA ALA A 343 3.29 -14.63 24.01
C ALA A 343 3.52 -13.57 22.92
N PRO A 344 3.54 -13.97 21.63
CA PRO A 344 3.77 -13.04 20.53
C PRO A 344 2.64 -12.00 20.45
N ALA A 345 2.96 -10.79 19.99
CA ALA A 345 1.98 -9.74 19.83
C ALA A 345 0.91 -10.15 18.80
N SER A 346 -0.36 -9.83 19.09
CA SER A 346 -1.46 -10.21 18.22
C SER A 346 -1.43 -9.39 16.92
N TRP A 347 -1.53 -10.03 15.76
CA TRP A 347 -1.60 -9.35 14.47
C TRP A 347 -2.99 -9.48 13.85
N PHE A 348 -3.64 -8.35 13.57
CA PHE A 348 -4.95 -8.29 12.90
C PHE A 348 -4.85 -7.53 11.59
N ASN A 349 -5.37 -8.12 10.52
CA ASN A 349 -5.37 -7.50 9.20
C ASN A 349 -6.81 -7.24 8.74
N PHE A 350 -7.14 -5.99 8.44
CA PHE A 350 -8.41 -5.58 7.86
C PHE A 350 -8.22 -5.24 6.39
N SER A 351 -9.00 -5.90 5.53
CA SER A 351 -8.99 -5.71 4.08
C SER A 351 -10.42 -5.53 3.59
N ASP A 352 -10.69 -4.57 2.70
CA ASP A 352 -11.96 -4.50 1.97
C ASP A 352 -11.85 -5.28 0.66
N VAL A 353 -12.91 -6.01 0.29
CA VAL A 353 -12.91 -6.78 -0.97
C VAL A 353 -12.79 -5.91 -2.22
N VAL A 354 -13.20 -4.63 -2.14
CA VAL A 354 -13.04 -3.69 -3.27
C VAL A 354 -11.72 -2.92 -3.18
N ASP A 355 -10.96 -3.05 -2.10
CA ASP A 355 -9.65 -2.40 -1.97
C ASP A 355 -8.66 -3.00 -2.98
N PRO A 356 -8.14 -2.20 -3.93
CA PRO A 356 -7.22 -2.69 -4.96
C PRO A 356 -5.80 -2.89 -4.43
N ILE A 357 -5.50 -2.47 -3.20
CA ILE A 357 -4.19 -2.52 -2.56
C ILE A 357 -4.19 -3.55 -1.42
N GLY A 358 -5.17 -3.47 -0.54
CA GLY A 358 -5.35 -4.44 0.55
C GLY A 358 -5.55 -5.87 0.06
N ALA A 359 -5.08 -6.84 0.84
CA ALA A 359 -5.34 -8.25 0.64
C ALA A 359 -5.34 -9.00 1.98
N ASP A 360 -5.78 -10.25 1.96
CA ASP A 360 -5.55 -11.17 3.08
C ASP A 360 -4.08 -11.55 3.12
N LEU A 361 -3.47 -11.54 4.30
CA LEU A 361 -2.06 -11.85 4.49
C LEU A 361 -1.82 -13.34 4.69
N ASP A 362 -2.41 -14.16 3.82
CA ASP A 362 -2.39 -15.62 3.94
C ASP A 362 -0.98 -16.22 3.82
N ASP A 363 -0.03 -15.50 3.20
CA ASP A 363 1.37 -15.93 3.06
C ASP A 363 2.27 -15.60 4.24
N TYR A 364 1.76 -14.86 5.21
CA TYR A 364 2.49 -14.52 6.41
C TYR A 364 2.21 -15.58 7.48
N GLY A 365 3.26 -16.29 7.88
CA GLY A 365 3.27 -17.22 9.00
C GLY A 365 3.48 -16.48 10.32
N ASP A 366 4.07 -17.18 11.29
CA ASP A 366 4.54 -16.54 12.51
C ASP A 366 5.80 -15.73 12.17
N VAL A 367 5.67 -14.42 12.23
CA VAL A 367 6.80 -13.49 12.13
C VAL A 367 7.39 -13.34 13.52
N GLU A 368 8.69 -13.12 13.63
CA GLU A 368 9.31 -13.01 14.96
C GLU A 368 8.65 -11.89 15.79
N GLY A 369 8.24 -12.21 17.02
CA GLY A 369 7.51 -11.30 17.91
C GLY A 369 6.03 -11.07 17.55
N LEU A 370 5.54 -11.61 16.43
CA LEU A 370 4.18 -11.41 15.93
C LEU A 370 3.47 -12.73 15.65
N ALA A 371 2.26 -12.88 16.17
CA ALA A 371 1.40 -14.01 15.83
C ALA A 371 1.02 -13.95 14.33
N LYS A 372 0.66 -15.11 13.77
CA LYS A 372 0.05 -15.18 12.44
C LYS A 372 -1.10 -14.15 12.28
N PRO A 373 -1.15 -13.39 11.16
CA PRO A 373 -2.19 -12.40 10.95
C PRO A 373 -3.59 -13.04 10.95
N THR A 374 -4.47 -12.43 11.73
CA THR A 374 -5.91 -12.74 11.74
C THR A 374 -6.60 -11.86 10.70
N ASN A 375 -6.86 -12.43 9.52
CA ASN A 375 -7.49 -11.72 8.40
C ASN A 375 -8.98 -11.43 8.63
N ARG A 376 -9.40 -10.20 8.34
CA ARG A 376 -10.76 -9.67 8.47
C ARG A 376 -11.16 -8.94 7.20
N ARG A 377 -12.01 -9.60 6.42
CA ARG A 377 -12.59 -9.01 5.22
C ARG A 377 -13.78 -8.13 5.51
N LEU A 378 -13.85 -7.02 4.81
CA LEU A 378 -14.90 -6.03 4.85
C LEU A 378 -15.55 -5.92 3.49
N VAL A 379 -16.79 -5.47 3.50
CA VAL A 379 -17.57 -5.07 2.32
C VAL A 379 -18.25 -3.75 2.71
N ALA A 380 -17.43 -2.81 3.17
CA ALA A 380 -17.89 -1.53 3.70
C ALA A 380 -18.07 -0.52 2.57
N CYS A 381 -17.19 -0.58 1.56
CA CYS A 381 -17.16 0.40 0.49
C CYS A 381 -17.75 -0.11 -0.83
N TRP A 382 -18.06 0.85 -1.71
CA TRP A 382 -18.53 0.62 -3.08
C TRP A 382 -17.46 0.90 -4.13
N SER A 383 -16.61 1.91 -3.88
CA SER A 383 -15.53 2.27 -4.79
C SER A 383 -14.19 1.72 -4.30
N PRO A 384 -13.27 1.37 -5.21
CA PRO A 384 -11.94 0.88 -4.84
C PRO A 384 -11.15 1.90 -4.01
N THR A 385 -11.25 3.18 -4.38
CA THR A 385 -10.59 4.28 -3.66
C THR A 385 -11.10 4.39 -2.23
N SER A 386 -12.41 4.38 -2.00
CA SER A 386 -12.97 4.43 -0.65
C SER A 386 -12.67 3.15 0.14
N GLY A 387 -12.70 2.00 -0.52
CA GLY A 387 -12.32 0.71 0.09
C GLY A 387 -10.91 0.73 0.66
N HIS A 388 -10.01 1.49 0.03
CA HIS A 388 -8.65 1.65 0.53
C HIS A 388 -8.49 2.78 1.57
N THR A 389 -9.22 3.88 1.43
CA THR A 389 -8.95 5.14 2.14
C THR A 389 -9.90 5.46 3.28
N ARG A 390 -10.87 4.60 3.62
CA ARG A 390 -11.91 4.90 4.63
C ARG A 390 -12.05 3.83 5.71
N TYR A 391 -10.98 3.10 6.02
CA TYR A 391 -11.02 2.04 7.06
C TYR A 391 -11.41 2.59 8.44
N TRP A 392 -10.93 3.78 8.81
CA TRP A 392 -11.23 4.42 10.10
C TRP A 392 -12.63 4.99 10.19
N GLU A 393 -13.31 5.19 9.08
CA GLU A 393 -14.70 5.62 9.11
C GLU A 393 -15.65 4.44 9.42
N ASN A 394 -15.15 3.21 9.33
CA ASN A 394 -15.92 2.04 9.73
C ASN A 394 -15.98 1.95 11.26
N VAL A 395 -17.16 2.28 11.79
CA VAL A 395 -17.45 2.30 13.22
C VAL A 395 -17.16 0.95 13.89
N ASP A 396 -17.44 -0.18 13.22
CA ASP A 396 -17.20 -1.50 13.81
C ASP A 396 -15.70 -1.78 13.95
N ILE A 397 -14.87 -1.37 12.98
CA ILE A 397 -13.42 -1.48 13.08
C ILE A 397 -12.90 -0.60 14.21
N MET A 398 -13.34 0.66 14.27
CA MET A 398 -12.87 1.59 15.30
C MET A 398 -13.31 1.18 16.70
N ARG A 399 -14.55 0.71 16.88
CA ARG A 399 -15.01 0.11 18.16
C ARG A 399 -14.16 -1.08 18.55
N TRP A 400 -13.85 -1.95 17.59
CA TRP A 400 -13.02 -3.11 17.85
C TRP A 400 -11.58 -2.71 18.24
N ILE A 401 -10.96 -1.77 17.52
CA ILE A 401 -9.62 -1.25 17.84
C ILE A 401 -9.62 -0.58 19.22
N ALA A 402 -10.60 0.30 19.49
CA ALA A 402 -10.77 0.99 20.77
C ALA A 402 -10.92 0.00 21.93
N ALA A 403 -11.81 -0.98 21.80
CA ALA A 403 -12.01 -1.99 22.82
C ALA A 403 -10.74 -2.84 23.03
N ARG A 404 -10.03 -3.21 21.95
CA ARG A 404 -8.80 -3.99 22.06
C ARG A 404 -7.67 -3.22 22.77
N ILE A 405 -7.57 -1.91 22.56
CA ILE A 405 -6.54 -1.05 23.17
C ILE A 405 -6.91 -0.69 24.61
N CYS A 406 -8.15 -0.28 24.85
CA CYS A 406 -8.60 0.22 26.15
C CYS A 406 -9.07 -0.88 27.12
N SER A 407 -9.46 -2.05 26.62
CA SER A 407 -10.06 -3.14 27.41
C SER A 407 -9.70 -4.52 26.83
N PRO A 408 -8.41 -4.91 26.85
CA PRO A 408 -7.92 -6.11 26.16
C PRO A 408 -8.53 -7.43 26.67
N GLU A 409 -9.10 -7.45 27.88
CA GLU A 409 -9.80 -8.59 28.49
C GLU A 409 -11.21 -8.78 27.91
N GLU A 410 -11.85 -7.71 27.45
CA GLU A 410 -13.11 -7.83 26.73
C GLU A 410 -12.80 -8.29 25.32
N ASN A 411 -13.23 -9.52 25.01
CA ASN A 411 -13.25 -10.03 23.65
C ASN A 411 -14.29 -9.24 22.84
N ALA A 412 -13.90 -8.03 22.41
CA ALA A 412 -14.72 -7.20 21.54
C ALA A 412 -15.14 -8.06 20.34
N PRO A 413 -16.46 -8.19 20.08
CA PRO A 413 -16.93 -9.02 19.00
C PRO A 413 -16.30 -8.49 17.71
N LEU A 414 -15.66 -9.39 16.99
CA LEU A 414 -15.00 -9.05 15.74
C LEU A 414 -16.07 -8.56 14.75
N PRO A 415 -15.76 -7.54 13.93
CA PRO A 415 -16.68 -7.09 12.88
C PRO A 415 -17.17 -8.28 12.06
N LYS A 416 -18.49 -8.39 11.89
CA LYS A 416 -19.10 -9.52 11.19
C LYS A 416 -18.57 -9.55 9.76
N GLN A 417 -17.96 -10.67 9.37
CA GLN A 417 -17.54 -10.83 7.99
C GLN A 417 -18.78 -10.90 7.08
N PRO A 418 -18.87 -10.04 6.07
CA PRO A 418 -19.93 -10.11 5.09
C PRO A 418 -19.81 -11.42 4.29
N SER A 419 -20.94 -11.91 3.76
CA SER A 419 -20.90 -13.11 2.92
C SER A 419 -20.03 -12.87 1.68
N TYR A 420 -19.16 -13.84 1.36
CA TYR A 420 -18.29 -13.81 0.18
C TYR A 420 -19.05 -13.47 -1.10
N ALA A 421 -20.27 -14.01 -1.20
CA ALA A 421 -21.27 -13.71 -2.19
C ALA A 421 -21.45 -12.20 -2.47
N LYS A 422 -21.74 -11.41 -1.42
CA LYS A 422 -21.97 -9.97 -1.55
C LYS A 422 -20.73 -9.22 -2.02
N GLY A 423 -19.56 -9.62 -1.50
CA GLY A 423 -18.29 -9.01 -1.90
C GLY A 423 -17.97 -9.26 -3.37
N ALA A 424 -18.10 -10.51 -3.83
CA ALA A 424 -17.89 -10.87 -5.23
C ALA A 424 -18.82 -10.12 -6.18
N THR A 425 -20.12 -10.03 -5.85
CA THR A 425 -21.08 -9.26 -6.66
C THR A 425 -20.68 -7.79 -6.76
N ARG A 426 -20.23 -7.17 -5.66
CA ARG A 426 -19.78 -5.76 -5.70
C ARG A 426 -18.53 -5.58 -6.55
N VAL A 427 -17.52 -6.43 -6.40
CA VAL A 427 -16.30 -6.37 -7.22
C VAL A 427 -16.63 -6.53 -8.70
N LEU A 428 -17.47 -7.50 -9.05
CA LEU A 428 -17.91 -7.69 -10.45
C LEU A 428 -18.69 -6.49 -10.97
N LEU A 429 -19.59 -5.92 -10.17
CA LEU A 429 -20.34 -4.74 -10.56
C LEU A 429 -19.42 -3.53 -10.74
N THR A 430 -18.47 -3.31 -9.84
CA THR A 430 -17.48 -2.23 -9.95
C THR A 430 -16.59 -2.42 -11.17
N LEU A 431 -16.12 -3.65 -11.42
CA LEU A 431 -15.40 -4.01 -12.65
C LEU A 431 -16.21 -3.75 -13.90
N PHE A 432 -17.50 -4.09 -13.88
CA PHE A 432 -18.39 -3.84 -15.00
C PHE A 432 -18.59 -2.33 -15.22
N LEU A 433 -18.90 -1.58 -14.17
CA LEU A 433 -19.16 -0.14 -14.21
C LEU A 433 -17.92 0.69 -14.56
N LEU A 434 -16.72 0.25 -14.18
CA LEU A 434 -15.46 0.94 -14.52
C LEU A 434 -14.84 0.41 -15.82
N GLY A 435 -14.84 -0.91 -15.99
CA GLY A 435 -14.22 -1.58 -17.13
C GLY A 435 -14.95 -1.27 -18.43
N LEU A 436 -16.29 -1.17 -18.41
CA LEU A 436 -17.05 -0.91 -19.61
C LEU A 436 -16.78 0.49 -20.21
N PRO A 437 -16.91 1.60 -19.44
CA PRO A 437 -16.54 2.92 -19.94
C PRO A 437 -15.06 3.02 -20.33
N THR A 438 -14.17 2.35 -19.59
CA THR A 438 -12.73 2.36 -19.92
C THR A 438 -12.44 1.65 -21.23
N ALA A 439 -13.02 0.46 -21.45
CA ALA A 439 -12.89 -0.28 -22.70
C ALA A 439 -13.49 0.50 -23.88
N PHE A 440 -14.63 1.17 -23.65
CA PHE A 440 -15.25 2.04 -24.64
C PHE A 440 -14.37 3.25 -24.98
N ALA A 441 -13.81 3.93 -23.98
CA ALA A 441 -12.89 5.05 -24.17
C ALA A 441 -11.60 4.63 -24.89
N LEU A 442 -11.05 3.46 -24.55
CA LEU A 442 -9.92 2.84 -25.26
C LEU A 442 -10.24 2.57 -26.72
N ALA A 443 -11.41 1.99 -27.00
CA ALA A 443 -11.85 1.74 -28.35
C ALA A 443 -11.94 3.05 -29.14
N LEU A 444 -12.59 4.09 -28.59
CA LEU A 444 -12.68 5.41 -29.21
C LEU A 444 -11.30 6.03 -29.46
N MET A 445 -10.37 5.91 -28.51
CA MET A 445 -8.99 6.40 -28.67
C MET A 445 -8.26 5.67 -29.79
N LEU A 446 -8.34 4.33 -29.83
CA LEU A 446 -7.73 3.53 -30.89
C LEU A 446 -8.32 3.87 -32.27
N PHE A 447 -9.63 4.09 -32.34
CA PHE A 447 -10.28 4.56 -33.57
C PHE A 447 -9.78 5.95 -33.97
N GLY A 448 -9.65 6.90 -33.05
CA GLY A 448 -9.12 8.23 -33.34
C GLY A 448 -7.66 8.20 -33.79
N ILE A 449 -6.81 7.35 -33.21
CA ILE A 449 -5.43 7.14 -33.65
C ILE A 449 -5.41 6.58 -35.07
N LEU A 450 -6.23 5.56 -35.34
CA LEU A 450 -6.31 4.95 -36.67
C LEU A 450 -6.75 5.98 -37.72
N ASP A 451 -7.80 6.74 -37.44
CA ASP A 451 -8.33 7.80 -38.32
C ASP A 451 -7.27 8.88 -38.59
N PHE A 452 -6.56 9.33 -37.55
CA PHE A 452 -5.44 10.26 -37.70
C PHE A 452 -4.32 9.71 -38.58
N MET A 453 -3.90 8.44 -38.36
CA MET A 453 -2.86 7.82 -39.18
C MET A 453 -3.28 7.69 -40.65
N LEU A 454 -4.55 7.40 -40.90
CA LEU A 454 -5.12 7.32 -42.25
C LEU A 454 -5.17 8.70 -42.93
N GLY A 455 -5.60 9.74 -42.22
CA GLY A 455 -5.57 11.12 -42.71
C GLY A 455 -4.14 11.59 -43.02
N PHE A 456 -3.20 11.33 -42.12
CA PHE A 456 -1.79 11.66 -42.33
C PHE A 456 -1.18 10.91 -43.53
N ALA A 457 -1.48 9.61 -43.69
CA ALA A 457 -1.03 8.83 -44.84
C ALA A 457 -1.62 9.37 -46.16
N HIS A 458 -2.90 9.78 -46.14
CA HIS A 458 -3.55 10.42 -47.28
C HIS A 458 -2.89 11.77 -47.63
N ASP A 459 -2.60 12.62 -46.64
CA ASP A 459 -1.94 13.90 -46.88
C ASP A 459 -0.51 13.73 -47.39
N LEU A 460 0.25 12.75 -46.88
CA LEU A 460 1.55 12.39 -47.43
C LEU A 460 1.45 11.93 -48.87
N TYR A 461 0.46 11.11 -49.20
CA TYR A 461 0.21 10.64 -50.57
C TYR A 461 -0.10 11.81 -51.51
N MET A 462 -1.02 12.70 -51.12
CA MET A 462 -1.40 13.86 -51.95
C MET A 462 -0.25 14.86 -52.12
N ASN A 463 0.66 14.97 -51.15
CA ASN A 463 1.83 15.85 -51.25
C ASN A 463 3.03 15.20 -51.97
N ALA A 464 3.06 13.87 -52.10
CA ALA A 464 4.12 13.15 -52.82
C ALA A 464 4.03 13.28 -54.35
N GLU A 465 2.93 13.83 -54.88
CA GLU A 465 2.77 14.16 -56.31
C GLU A 465 3.72 15.26 -56.82
N SER A 466 4.53 15.88 -55.95
CA SER A 466 5.65 16.73 -56.41
C SER A 466 6.85 15.90 -56.89
N GLN A 467 6.68 15.35 -58.09
CA GLN A 467 7.67 15.19 -59.17
C GLN A 467 8.68 14.03 -59.30
N THR A 468 8.92 13.10 -58.36
CA THR A 468 9.89 11.99 -58.66
C THR A 468 9.63 10.62 -58.02
N ALA A 469 8.40 10.31 -57.55
CA ALA A 469 8.13 9.06 -56.81
C ALA A 469 7.24 8.03 -57.55
N PHE A 470 7.20 8.04 -58.88
CA PHE A 470 6.18 7.31 -59.66
C PHE A 470 6.33 5.78 -59.71
N GLU A 471 7.50 5.21 -59.42
CA GLU A 471 7.68 3.74 -59.49
C GLU A 471 7.39 3.00 -58.17
N THR A 472 7.34 3.71 -57.03
CA THR A 472 6.96 3.14 -55.72
C THR A 472 5.44 3.21 -55.44
N LEU A 473 4.68 3.89 -56.31
CA LEU A 473 3.28 4.24 -56.13
C LEU A 473 2.28 3.11 -56.48
N ASP A 474 2.61 2.20 -57.41
CA ASP A 474 1.71 1.10 -57.79
C ASP A 474 1.41 0.12 -56.62
N TRP A 475 2.37 -0.09 -55.71
CA TRP A 475 2.15 -0.89 -54.51
C TRP A 475 1.31 -0.15 -53.45
N PHE A 476 1.41 1.19 -53.44
CA PHE A 476 0.67 2.06 -52.53
C PHE A 476 -0.78 2.25 -52.97
N ASP A 477 -1.06 2.34 -54.27
CA ASP A 477 -2.41 2.47 -54.80
C ASP A 477 -3.27 1.24 -54.52
N GLY A 478 -2.70 0.03 -54.65
CA GLY A 478 -3.38 -1.20 -54.22
C GLY A 478 -3.70 -1.22 -52.71
N THR A 479 -2.79 -0.68 -51.90
CA THR A 479 -2.97 -0.58 -50.45
C THR A 479 -4.01 0.49 -50.09
N ILE A 480 -4.02 1.63 -50.76
CA ILE A 480 -5.00 2.72 -50.55
C ILE A 480 -6.39 2.32 -51.03
N LEU A 481 -6.52 1.60 -52.15
CA LEU A 481 -7.79 1.03 -52.59
C LEU A 481 -8.29 -0.06 -51.65
N TRP A 482 -7.41 -0.91 -51.13
CA TRP A 482 -7.74 -1.90 -50.10
C TRP A 482 -8.16 -1.22 -48.78
N VAL A 483 -7.49 -0.14 -48.38
CA VAL A 483 -7.83 0.65 -47.19
C VAL A 483 -9.14 1.42 -47.39
N ARG A 484 -9.38 2.08 -48.54
CA ARG A 484 -10.66 2.78 -48.83
C ARG A 484 -11.85 1.83 -48.92
N SER A 485 -11.67 0.65 -49.52
CA SER A 485 -12.70 -0.39 -49.55
C SER A 485 -12.93 -0.98 -48.16
N SER A 486 -11.86 -1.18 -47.37
CA SER A 486 -11.94 -1.55 -45.97
C SER A 486 -12.57 -0.46 -45.09
N LEU A 487 -12.40 0.83 -45.43
CA LEU A 487 -12.98 1.97 -44.70
C LEU A 487 -14.46 2.17 -45.00
N ARG A 488 -14.91 1.97 -46.24
CA ARG A 488 -16.35 1.89 -46.56
C ARG A 488 -17.01 0.67 -45.91
N LEU A 489 -16.28 -0.44 -45.83
CA LEU A 489 -16.67 -1.58 -44.98
C LEU A 489 -16.62 -1.23 -43.49
N GLN A 490 -15.73 -0.34 -43.04
CA GLN A 490 -15.66 0.15 -41.66
C GLN A 490 -16.73 1.17 -41.30
N GLU A 491 -17.25 2.03 -42.17
CA GLU A 491 -18.42 2.85 -41.80
C GLU A 491 -19.63 1.95 -41.51
N GLY A 492 -19.81 0.90 -42.32
CA GLY A 492 -20.74 -0.18 -42.04
C GLY A 492 -20.38 -0.99 -40.79
N ALA A 493 -19.11 -1.39 -40.64
CA ALA A 493 -18.65 -2.26 -39.56
C ALA A 493 -18.46 -1.54 -38.22
N VAL A 494 -18.24 -0.22 -38.17
CA VAL A 494 -18.21 0.62 -36.97
C VAL A 494 -19.64 0.90 -36.52
N THR A 495 -20.56 1.12 -37.45
CA THR A 495 -21.98 1.19 -37.12
C THR A 495 -22.50 -0.17 -36.64
N VAL A 496 -22.09 -1.26 -37.28
CA VAL A 496 -22.46 -2.63 -36.88
C VAL A 496 -21.75 -3.05 -35.59
N PHE A 497 -20.46 -2.76 -35.41
CA PHE A 497 -19.70 -3.05 -34.18
C PHE A 497 -20.20 -2.18 -33.03
N GLY A 498 -20.46 -0.90 -33.25
CA GLY A 498 -21.12 -0.01 -32.30
C GLY A 498 -22.49 -0.53 -31.90
N ARG A 499 -23.30 -0.99 -32.86
CA ARG A 499 -24.60 -1.65 -32.59
C ARG A 499 -24.44 -3.01 -31.90
N LEU A 500 -23.46 -3.82 -32.26
CA LEU A 500 -23.19 -5.13 -31.64
C LEU A 500 -22.67 -4.98 -30.23
N VAL A 501 -21.80 -4.01 -29.96
CA VAL A 501 -21.39 -3.63 -28.61
C VAL A 501 -22.60 -3.11 -27.86
N PHE A 502 -23.39 -2.19 -28.41
CA PHE A 502 -24.60 -1.70 -27.74
C PHE A 502 -25.62 -2.81 -27.43
N VAL A 503 -25.82 -3.76 -28.36
CA VAL A 503 -26.69 -4.93 -28.18
C VAL A 503 -26.10 -5.93 -27.18
N ALA A 504 -24.79 -6.19 -27.23
CA ALA A 504 -24.11 -7.06 -26.27
C ALA A 504 -24.15 -6.46 -24.86
N LEU A 505 -24.05 -5.13 -24.74
CA LEU A 505 -24.19 -4.41 -23.48
C LEU A 505 -25.62 -4.39 -22.98
N GLY A 506 -26.60 -4.18 -23.87
CA GLY A 506 -28.02 -4.34 -23.55
C GLY A 506 -28.34 -5.77 -23.09
N ALA A 507 -27.81 -6.78 -23.78
CA ALA A 507 -27.98 -8.19 -23.43
C ALA A 507 -27.29 -8.53 -22.10
N LEU A 508 -26.09 -8.00 -21.82
CA LEU A 508 -25.41 -8.16 -20.53
C LEU A 508 -26.17 -7.45 -19.41
N LEU A 509 -26.70 -6.24 -19.64
CA LEU A 509 -27.52 -5.50 -18.68
C LEU A 509 -28.83 -6.22 -18.35
N ILE A 510 -29.41 -6.92 -19.32
CA ILE A 510 -30.62 -7.73 -19.12
C ILE A 510 -30.27 -9.08 -18.47
N ALA A 511 -29.23 -9.77 -18.94
CA ALA A 511 -28.86 -11.10 -18.46
C ALA A 511 -28.28 -11.09 -17.04
N PHE A 512 -27.57 -10.03 -16.65
CA PHE A 512 -26.92 -9.93 -15.34
C PHE A 512 -27.91 -10.02 -14.16
N PRO A 513 -29.05 -9.28 -14.15
CA PRO A 513 -30.13 -9.48 -13.17
C PRO A 513 -30.65 -10.93 -13.12
N PHE A 514 -30.83 -11.59 -14.26
CA PHE A 514 -31.32 -12.97 -14.32
C PHE A 514 -30.30 -13.97 -13.77
N SER A 515 -29.01 -13.82 -14.10
CA SER A 515 -27.94 -14.63 -13.53
C SER A 515 -27.83 -14.44 -12.01
N LEU A 516 -27.96 -13.19 -11.53
CA LEU A 516 -27.94 -12.87 -10.11
C LEU A 516 -29.16 -13.48 -9.37
N PHE A 517 -30.33 -13.44 -9.99
CA PHE A 517 -31.56 -14.05 -9.47
C PHE A 517 -31.44 -15.58 -9.40
N HIS A 518 -30.97 -16.21 -10.48
CA HIS A 518 -30.81 -17.67 -10.53
C HIS A 518 -29.76 -18.17 -9.52
N TRP A 519 -28.70 -17.40 -9.32
CA TRP A 519 -27.68 -17.71 -8.32
C TRP A 519 -28.20 -17.55 -6.88
N ARG A 520 -28.94 -16.47 -6.56
CA ARG A 520 -29.61 -16.33 -5.24
C ARG A 520 -30.56 -17.49 -4.94
N ARG A 521 -31.32 -17.95 -5.94
CA ARG A 521 -32.21 -19.11 -5.80
C ARG A 521 -31.44 -20.39 -5.47
N ASN A 522 -30.25 -20.57 -6.05
CA ASN A 522 -29.38 -21.71 -5.73
C ASN A 522 -28.76 -21.59 -4.33
N GLU A 523 -28.37 -20.39 -3.90
CA GLU A 523 -27.86 -20.17 -2.53
C GLU A 523 -28.93 -20.51 -1.48
N GLN A 524 -30.19 -20.10 -1.69
CA GLN A 524 -31.31 -20.46 -0.82
C GLN A 524 -31.57 -21.97 -0.77
N LYS A 525 -31.48 -22.66 -1.92
CA LYS A 525 -31.60 -24.13 -1.97
C LYS A 525 -30.47 -24.84 -1.22
N VAL A 526 -29.24 -24.35 -1.31
CA VAL A 526 -28.10 -24.91 -0.58
C VAL A 526 -28.24 -24.68 0.92
N LYS A 527 -28.74 -23.51 1.33
CA LYS A 527 -29.02 -23.22 2.74
C LYS A 527 -30.12 -24.12 3.31
N ALA A 528 -31.25 -24.25 2.59
CA ALA A 528 -32.34 -25.14 2.98
C ALA A 528 -31.91 -26.61 3.11
N ARG A 529 -30.96 -27.08 2.28
CA ARG A 529 -30.38 -28.43 2.38
C ARG A 529 -29.37 -28.62 3.51
N ARG A 530 -28.85 -27.54 4.09
CA ARG A 530 -27.97 -27.59 5.27
C ARG A 530 -28.76 -27.54 6.57
N ASP A 531 -29.93 -26.93 6.54
CA ASP A 531 -30.83 -26.77 7.68
C ASP A 531 -31.78 -27.98 7.84
N LEU A 532 -31.89 -28.83 6.81
CA LEU A 532 -32.46 -30.19 6.82
C LEU A 532 -31.34 -31.20 7.09
#